data_AF-A0A2E4WYU8-F1
#
_entry.id   AF-A0A2E4WYU8-F1
#
_cell.length_a   1.000
_cell.length_b   1.000
_cell.length_c   1.000
_cell.angle_alpha   90.00
_cell.angle_beta   90.00
_cell.angle_gamma   90.00
#
_symmetry.space_group_name_H-M   'P 1'
#
loop_
_entity.id
_entity.type
_entity.pdbx_description
1 polymer ?
#
loop_
_entity_poly.entity_id
_entity_poly.type
_entity_poly.pdbx_seq_one_letter_code
_entity_poly.pdbx_strand_id
1 'polypeptide(L)'
;MSMSTKNTSGSIYFLGEKSVQTGELSSNVKIGKTYFDRPVRERMVDHQAGNPRIIHELASFEVKNVDEVEIHLQHALAENRISGDWF
;
A
#
# COMPACT_ATOMS: atom_id res chain seq x y z
N MET A 1 10.93 0.18 27.60
CA MET A 1 9.59 0.34 27.02
C MET A 1 9.21 -0.96 26.35
N SER A 2 8.24 -1.70 26.91
CA SER A 2 7.76 -2.94 26.29
C SER A 2 6.76 -2.56 25.19
N MET A 3 7.15 -2.65 23.92
CA MET A 3 6.19 -2.60 22.82
C MET A 3 5.35 -3.88 22.90
N SER A 4 4.09 -3.73 23.33
CA SER A 4 3.09 -4.78 23.20
C SER A 4 2.83 -4.98 21.71
N THR A 5 3.46 -5.98 21.09
CA THR A 5 3.17 -6.37 19.72
C THR A 5 1.81 -7.05 19.71
N LYS A 6 0.75 -6.25 19.56
CA LYS A 6 -0.55 -6.76 19.14
C LYS A 6 -0.30 -7.49 17.82
N ASN A 7 -0.57 -8.80 17.79
CA ASN A 7 -0.36 -9.63 16.60
C ASN A 7 -1.47 -9.28 15.59
N THR A 8 -1.34 -8.13 14.92
CA THR A 8 -2.33 -7.63 13.98
C THR A 8 -2.02 -8.23 12.61
N SER A 9 -2.76 -9.26 12.24
CA SER A 9 -2.64 -9.87 10.92
C SER A 9 -3.38 -9.06 9.87
N GLY A 10 -2.85 -9.07 8.64
CA GLY A 10 -3.36 -8.24 7.56
C GLY A 10 -2.61 -8.51 6.27
N SER A 11 -2.83 -7.68 5.26
CA SER A 11 -2.15 -7.75 3.98
C SER A 11 -1.31 -6.49 3.75
N ILE A 12 -0.08 -6.68 3.29
CA ILE A 12 0.71 -5.63 2.64
C ILE A 12 0.34 -5.62 1.17
N TYR A 13 0.21 -4.45 0.56
CA TYR A 13 -0.02 -4.30 -0.87
C TYR A 13 0.95 -3.30 -1.51
N PHE A 14 1.20 -3.55 -2.78
CA PHE A 14 1.95 -2.69 -3.69
C PHE A 14 1.02 -2.24 -4.81
N LEU A 15 0.80 -0.93 -4.95
CA LEU A 15 -0.08 -0.39 -5.99
C LEU A 15 0.72 0.42 -7.00
N GLY A 16 0.51 0.12 -8.27
CA GLY A 16 1.02 0.90 -9.38
C GLY A 16 -0.05 1.86 -9.90
N GLU A 17 0.40 2.87 -10.64
CA GLU A 17 -0.48 3.81 -11.33
C GLU A 17 -0.30 3.72 -12.84
N LYS A 18 -1.40 3.88 -13.57
CA LYS A 18 -1.41 3.94 -15.03
C LYS A 18 -2.13 5.20 -15.50
N SER A 19 -1.51 5.95 -16.40
CA SER A 19 -2.12 7.10 -17.06
C SER A 19 -3.34 6.66 -17.89
N VAL A 20 -4.50 7.29 -17.68
CA VAL A 20 -5.69 7.04 -18.50
C VAL A 20 -5.51 7.55 -19.92
N GLN A 21 -4.80 8.68 -20.08
CA GLN A 21 -4.65 9.36 -21.36
C GLN A 21 -3.60 8.69 -22.26
N THR A 22 -2.45 8.33 -21.69
CA THR A 22 -1.31 7.79 -22.45
C THR A 22 -1.17 6.27 -22.31
N GLY A 23 -1.79 5.67 -21.28
CA GLY A 23 -1.59 4.26 -20.96
C GLY A 23 -0.25 3.94 -20.31
N GLU A 24 0.60 4.93 -20.06
CA GLU A 24 1.93 4.73 -19.46
C GLU A 24 1.82 4.33 -18.00
N LEU A 25 2.68 3.41 -17.58
CA LEU A 25 2.84 3.02 -16.18
C LEU A 25 3.76 4.02 -15.48
N SER A 26 3.33 4.47 -14.31
CA SER A 26 4.17 5.26 -13.40
C SER A 26 5.25 4.36 -12.79
N SER A 27 6.44 4.90 -12.56
CA SER A 27 7.48 4.24 -11.76
C SER A 27 7.17 4.25 -10.26
N ASN A 28 6.21 5.07 -9.82
CA ASN A 28 5.84 5.16 -8.41
C ASN A 28 5.02 3.94 -7.99
N VAL A 29 5.49 3.25 -6.94
CA VAL A 29 4.81 2.10 -6.35
C VAL A 29 4.42 2.41 -4.92
N LYS A 30 3.12 2.53 -4.66
CA LYS A 30 2.62 2.77 -3.31
C LYS A 30 2.75 1.52 -2.45
N ILE A 31 3.31 1.67 -1.25
CA ILE A 31 3.38 0.61 -0.23
C ILE A 31 2.38 0.91 0.88
N GLY A 32 1.43 0.02 1.11
CA GLY A 32 0.46 0.18 2.19
C GLY A 32 -0.03 -1.13 2.77
N LYS A 33 -0.90 -1.01 3.77
CA LYS A 33 -1.49 -2.16 4.45
C LYS A 33 -3.01 -2.11 4.56
N THR A 34 -3.57 -3.27 4.85
CA THR A 34 -4.93 -3.42 5.36
C THR A 34 -5.00 -4.56 6.35
N TYR A 35 -6.01 -4.56 7.23
CA TYR A 35 -6.28 -5.68 8.13
C TYR A 35 -7.28 -6.64 7.48
N PHE A 36 -7.40 -7.86 7.99
CA PHE A 36 -8.27 -8.89 7.36
C PHE A 36 -9.77 -8.59 7.40
N ASP A 37 -10.21 -7.66 8.25
CA ASP A 37 -11.59 -7.15 8.24
C ASP A 37 -11.89 -6.27 7.00
N ARG A 38 -10.84 -5.88 6.25
CA ARG A 38 -10.96 -5.00 5.10
C ARG A 38 -10.06 -5.46 3.94
N PRO A 39 -10.61 -6.07 2.88
CA PRO A 39 -9.84 -6.55 1.74
C PRO A 39 -9.02 -5.46 1.03
N VAL A 40 -7.91 -5.86 0.38
CA VAL A 40 -7.05 -4.96 -0.42
C VAL A 40 -7.87 -4.22 -1.49
N ARG A 41 -8.81 -4.91 -2.14
CA ARG A 41 -9.69 -4.31 -3.15
C ARG A 41 -10.47 -3.10 -2.64
N GLU A 42 -10.95 -3.12 -1.39
CA GLU A 42 -11.66 -1.97 -0.83
C GLU A 42 -10.72 -0.78 -0.62
N ARG A 43 -9.47 -1.03 -0.22
CA ARG A 43 -8.44 0.02 -0.15
C ARG A 43 -8.11 0.59 -1.52
N MET A 44 -8.06 -0.24 -2.56
CA MET A 44 -7.84 0.24 -3.92
C MET A 44 -8.96 1.19 -4.36
N VAL A 45 -10.21 0.92 -4.00
CA VAL A 45 -11.35 1.81 -4.29
C VAL A 45 -11.17 3.16 -3.60
N ASP A 46 -10.76 3.17 -2.31
CA ASP A 46 -10.47 4.41 -1.60
C ASP A 46 -9.36 5.22 -2.29
N HIS A 47 -8.26 4.56 -2.66
CA HIS A 47 -7.14 5.23 -3.31
C HIS A 47 -7.51 5.75 -4.70
N GLN A 48 -8.40 5.03 -5.41
CA GLN A 48 -8.86 5.42 -6.74
C GLN A 48 -9.78 6.65 -6.68
N ALA A 49 -10.52 6.83 -5.59
CA ALA A 49 -11.45 7.94 -5.42
C ALA A 49 -10.68 9.28 -5.46
N GLY A 50 -10.88 10.05 -6.54
CA GLY A 50 -10.20 11.33 -6.76
C GLY A 50 -8.80 11.23 -7.39
N ASN A 51 -8.27 10.03 -7.66
CA ASN A 51 -7.04 9.87 -8.43
C ASN A 51 -7.36 9.86 -9.93
N PRO A 52 -6.81 10.79 -10.75
CA PRO A 52 -7.02 10.81 -12.20
C PRO A 52 -6.31 9.65 -12.94
N ARG A 53 -5.45 8.88 -12.26
CA ARG A 53 -4.76 7.70 -12.80
C ARG A 53 -5.47 6.42 -12.36
N ILE A 54 -5.33 5.37 -13.15
CA ILE A 54 -5.84 4.03 -12.82
C ILE A 54 -4.88 3.38 -11.83
N ILE A 55 -5.40 3.07 -10.65
CA ILE A 55 -4.68 2.31 -9.64
C ILE A 55 -4.91 0.83 -9.90
N HIS A 56 -3.83 0.06 -9.88
CA HIS A 56 -3.89 -1.39 -9.99
C HIS A 56 -2.95 -2.03 -8.99
N GLU A 57 -3.31 -3.24 -8.57
CA GLU A 57 -2.49 -4.04 -7.68
C GLU A 57 -1.33 -4.67 -8.46
N LEU A 58 -0.11 -4.46 -7.96
CA LEU A 58 1.08 -5.14 -8.45
C LEU A 58 1.29 -6.45 -7.70
N ALA A 59 1.12 -6.42 -6.38
CA ALA A 59 1.18 -7.59 -5.50
C ALA A 59 0.52 -7.30 -4.15
N SER A 60 0.07 -8.36 -3.46
CA SER A 60 -0.22 -8.33 -2.04
C SER A 60 0.21 -9.62 -1.34
N PHE A 61 0.49 -9.50 -0.03
CA PHE A 61 0.97 -10.59 0.80
C PHE A 61 0.30 -10.54 2.17
N GLU A 62 -0.26 -11.66 2.61
CA GLU A 62 -0.76 -11.82 3.97
C GLU A 62 0.39 -12.00 4.96
N VAL A 63 0.34 -11.27 6.07
CA VAL A 63 1.38 -11.28 7.10
C VAL A 63 0.75 -11.26 8.49
N LYS A 64 1.44 -11.87 9.47
CA LYS A 64 0.92 -11.99 10.84
C LYS A 64 1.05 -10.70 11.66
N ASN A 65 2.04 -9.87 11.33
CA ASN A 65 2.34 -8.60 12.01
C ASN A 65 2.43 -7.48 10.97
N VAL A 66 1.26 -7.07 10.45
CA VAL A 66 1.16 -6.18 9.29
C VAL A 66 1.73 -4.79 9.57
N ASP A 67 1.63 -4.31 10.81
CA ASP A 67 2.12 -3.00 11.20
C ASP A 67 3.65 -2.91 11.12
N GLU A 68 4.33 -3.91 11.69
CA GLU A 68 5.79 -3.94 11.70
C GLU A 68 6.36 -4.20 10.30
N VAL A 69 5.72 -5.08 9.52
CA VAL A 69 6.16 -5.37 8.14
C VAL A 69 5.99 -4.13 7.26
N GLU A 70 4.87 -3.41 7.37
CA GLU A 70 4.64 -2.17 6.62
C GLU A 70 5.75 -1.14 6.90
N ILE A 71 6.02 -0.86 8.18
CA ILE A 71 7.03 0.15 8.58
C ILE A 71 8.41 -0.21 8.01
N HIS A 72 8.83 -1.47 8.13
CA HIS A 72 10.13 -1.89 7.62
C HIS A 72 10.21 -1.79 6.09
N LEU A 73 9.14 -2.19 5.37
CA LEU A 73 9.12 -2.10 3.92
C LEU A 73 9.11 -0.64 3.44
N GLN A 74 8.33 0.24 4.08
CA GLN A 74 8.32 1.66 3.76
C GLN A 74 9.69 2.29 3.99
N HIS A 75 10.35 2.01 5.12
CA HIS A 75 11.70 2.53 5.35
C HIS A 75 12.78 1.94 4.44
N ALA A 76 12.62 0.69 4.00
CA ALA A 76 13.62 0.01 3.18
C ALA A 76 13.50 0.34 1.69
N LEU A 77 12.28 0.59 1.19
CA LEU A 77 12.00 0.65 -0.24
C LEU A 77 11.44 1.99 -0.70
N ALA A 78 10.71 2.72 0.15
CA ALA A 78 10.10 3.97 -0.28
C ALA A 78 11.17 5.08 -0.33
N GLU A 79 11.30 5.70 -1.49
CA GLU A 79 12.18 6.84 -1.70
C GLU A 79 11.49 8.14 -1.28
N ASN A 80 10.15 8.17 -1.34
CA ASN A 80 9.37 9.38 -1.17
C ASN A 80 8.16 9.18 -0.26
N ARG A 81 7.75 10.26 0.40
CA ARG A 81 6.48 10.35 1.12
C ARG A 81 5.65 11.50 0.57
N ILE A 82 4.57 11.17 -0.12
CA ILE A 82 3.71 12.14 -0.84
C ILE A 82 2.33 12.11 -0.22
N SER A 83 1.86 13.25 0.30
CA SER A 83 0.52 13.39 0.90
C SER A 83 0.22 12.37 2.02
N GLY A 84 1.25 11.91 2.73
CA GLY A 84 1.15 10.94 3.81
C GLY A 84 1.39 9.49 3.40
N ASP A 85 1.35 9.18 2.10
CA ASP A 85 1.59 7.87 1.51
C ASP A 85 3.08 7.66 1.16
N TRP A 86 3.53 6.41 1.18
CA TRP A 86 4.91 6.02 0.89
C TRP A 86 5.01 5.39 -0.51
N PHE A 87 6.00 5.85 -1.28
CA PHE A 87 6.28 5.46 -2.65
C PHE A 87 7.76 5.18 -2.87
#